data_AF-A0A1H8YSG1-F1
#
_entry.id   AF-A0A1H8YSG1-F1
#
_cell.length_a   1.000
_cell.length_b   1.000
_cell.length_c   1.000
_cell.angle_alpha   90.00
_cell.angle_beta   90.00
_cell.angle_gamma   90.00
#
_symmetry.space_group_name_H-M   'P 1'
#
loop_
_entity.id
_entity.type
_entity.pdbx_description
1 polymer ?
#
loop_
_entity_poly.entity_id
_entity_poly.type
_entity_poly.pdbx_seq_one_letter_code
_entity_poly.pdbx_strand_id
1 'polypeptide(L)'
;MTARITTAVTAALLAVTAITAAFAVLDLQGPVRVVVTLLFLFLVPGWSVVTFFRPGSSSLTWALVIAASVAIDLLGAQLMLLTTWRPALASVFALVVCAVLLGFHLVTARRAAGGHA
;
A
#
# COMPACT_ATOMS: atom_id res chain seq x y z
N MET A 1 -18.44 4.58 -3.19
CA MET A 1 -17.35 4.90 -4.12
C MET A 1 -17.49 3.98 -5.32
N THR A 2 -17.58 4.50 -6.55
CA THR A 2 -17.80 3.69 -7.76
C THR A 2 -16.66 2.68 -7.91
N ALA A 3 -16.94 1.39 -8.12
CA ALA A 3 -15.94 0.30 -8.14
C ALA A 3 -14.73 0.58 -9.06
N ARG A 4 -14.93 1.37 -10.12
CA ARG A 4 -13.89 1.87 -11.02
C ARG A 4 -12.85 2.75 -10.31
N ILE A 5 -13.28 3.65 -9.42
CA ILE A 5 -12.37 4.56 -8.71
C ILE A 5 -11.49 3.77 -7.74
N THR A 6 -12.06 2.83 -6.99
CA THR A 6 -11.29 1.95 -6.08
C THR A 6 -10.25 1.14 -6.86
N THR A 7 -10.61 0.62 -8.03
CA THR A 7 -9.67 -0.11 -8.91
C THR A 7 -8.56 0.79 -9.43
N ALA A 8 -8.89 2.01 -9.86
CA ALA A 8 -7.90 2.98 -10.33
C ALA A 8 -6.92 3.40 -9.23
N VAL A 9 -7.43 3.68 -8.02
CA VAL A 9 -6.57 4.01 -6.86
C VAL A 9 -5.68 2.83 -6.49
N THR A 10 -6.22 1.61 -6.48
CA THR A 10 -5.43 0.39 -6.21
C THR A 10 -4.31 0.21 -7.24
N ALA A 11 -4.58 0.47 -8.52
CA ALA A 11 -3.57 0.42 -9.58
C ALA A 11 -2.50 1.50 -9.40
N ALA A 12 -2.89 2.73 -9.06
CA ALA A 12 -1.96 3.82 -8.79
C ALA A 12 -1.06 3.51 -7.58
N LEU A 13 -1.62 2.98 -6.50
CA LEU A 13 -0.86 2.59 -5.31
C LEU A 13 0.05 1.39 -5.55
N LEU A 14 -0.33 0.46 -6.43
CA LEU A 14 0.58 -0.60 -6.88
C LEU A 14 1.75 -0.03 -7.68
N ALA A 15 1.53 0.97 -8.51
CA ALA A 15 2.62 1.68 -9.21
C ALA A 15 3.54 2.41 -8.23
N VAL A 16 2.99 3.10 -7.21
CA VAL A 16 3.78 3.70 -6.12
C VAL A 16 4.64 2.63 -5.43
N THR A 17 4.07 1.46 -5.13
CA THR A 17 4.81 0.33 -4.53
C THR A 17 5.96 -0.13 -5.41
N ALA A 18 5.72 -0.30 -6.72
CA ALA A 18 6.74 -0.70 -7.68
C ALA A 18 7.86 0.35 -7.81
N ILE A 19 7.51 1.64 -7.83
CA ILE A 19 8.48 2.74 -7.90
C ILE A 19 9.33 2.79 -6.62
N THR A 20 8.72 2.66 -5.44
CA THR A 20 9.46 2.59 -4.17
C THR A 20 10.41 1.40 -4.14
N ALA A 21 9.99 0.24 -4.63
CA ALA A 21 10.86 -0.92 -4.77
C ALA A 21 12.01 -0.67 -5.75
N ALA A 22 11.76 -0.03 -6.89
CA ALA A 22 12.79 0.34 -7.85
C ALA A 22 13.82 1.30 -7.24
N PHE A 23 13.38 2.32 -6.48
CA PHE A 23 14.29 3.20 -5.74
C PHE A 23 15.18 2.42 -4.77
N ALA A 24 14.63 1.42 -4.09
CA ALA A 24 15.38 0.60 -3.14
C ALA A 24 16.38 -0.34 -3.81
N VAL A 25 15.99 -1.01 -4.90
CA VAL A 25 16.84 -1.99 -5.61
C VAL A 25 17.96 -1.31 -6.40
N LEU A 26 17.67 -0.17 -7.02
CA LEU A 26 18.63 0.58 -7.84
C LEU A 26 19.46 1.58 -7.01
N ASP A 27 19.25 1.62 -5.69
CA ASP A 27 19.87 2.56 -4.76
C ASP A 27 19.80 4.03 -5.21
N LEU A 28 18.68 4.39 -5.83
CA LEU A 28 18.48 5.71 -6.41
C LEU A 28 18.17 6.72 -5.30
N GLN A 29 19.02 7.73 -5.15
CA GLN A 29 18.87 8.78 -4.13
C GLN A 29 18.23 10.04 -4.70
N GLY A 30 17.59 10.83 -3.83
CA GLY A 30 17.08 12.15 -4.19
C GLY A 30 15.75 12.51 -3.52
N PRO A 31 15.28 13.77 -3.70
CA PRO A 31 14.06 14.27 -3.05
C PRO A 31 12.80 13.52 -3.51
N VAL A 32 12.76 13.06 -4.75
CA VAL A 32 11.63 12.28 -5.30
C VAL A 32 11.44 10.98 -4.52
N ARG A 33 12.54 10.30 -4.14
CA ARG A 33 12.48 9.08 -3.33
C ARG A 33 11.78 9.33 -2.00
N VAL A 34 12.06 10.46 -1.34
CA VAL A 34 11.43 10.82 -0.07
C VAL A 34 9.93 10.98 -0.25
N VAL A 35 9.50 11.75 -1.26
CA VAL A 35 8.07 11.97 -1.55
C VAL A 35 7.35 10.65 -1.83
N VAL A 36 7.92 9.80 -2.68
CA VAL A 36 7.32 8.50 -3.05
C VAL A 36 7.29 7.53 -1.85
N THR A 37 8.32 7.56 -1.01
CA THR A 37 8.34 6.76 0.23
C THR A 37 7.28 7.23 1.22
N LEU A 38 7.06 8.55 1.37
CA LEU A 38 5.99 9.08 2.22
C LEU A 38 4.60 8.69 1.68
N LEU A 39 4.38 8.78 0.36
CA LEU A 39 3.14 8.32 -0.26
C LEU A 39 2.92 6.82 0.01
N PHE A 40 3.98 6.01 -0.10
CA PHE A 40 3.92 4.60 0.24
C PHE A 40 3.50 4.41 1.71
N LEU A 41 4.25 4.98 2.65
CA LEU A 41 4.01 4.83 4.09
C LEU A 41 2.58 5.23 4.47
N PHE A 42 2.11 6.41 4.05
CA PHE A 42 0.81 6.91 4.48
C PHE A 42 -0.40 6.26 3.79
N LEU A 43 -0.25 5.70 2.60
CA LEU A 43 -1.41 5.27 1.79
C LEU A 43 -1.43 3.78 1.49
N VAL A 44 -0.28 3.17 1.22
CA VAL A 44 -0.23 1.84 0.62
C VAL A 44 -0.61 0.72 1.62
N PRO A 45 -0.02 0.62 2.82
CA PRO A 45 -0.36 -0.45 3.77
C PRO A 45 -1.84 -0.40 4.17
N GLY A 46 -2.34 0.78 4.54
CA GLY A 46 -3.73 0.97 4.91
C GLY A 46 -4.70 0.65 3.78
N TRP A 47 -4.44 1.11 2.55
CA TRP A 47 -5.32 0.81 1.41
C TRP A 47 -5.35 -0.68 1.09
N SER A 48 -4.21 -1.37 1.21
CA SER A 48 -4.12 -2.81 0.95
C SER A 48 -5.01 -3.65 1.88
N VAL A 49 -5.30 -3.14 3.08
CA VAL A 49 -6.10 -3.82 4.11
C VAL A 49 -7.54 -3.28 4.18
N VAL A 50 -7.73 -1.96 4.27
CA VAL A 50 -9.05 -1.33 4.50
C VAL A 50 -10.05 -1.63 3.39
N THR A 51 -9.58 -1.78 2.16
CA THR A 51 -10.45 -2.06 1.00
C THR A 51 -11.18 -3.40 1.08
N PHE A 52 -10.69 -4.37 1.85
CA PHE A 52 -11.41 -5.63 2.11
C PHE A 52 -12.71 -5.42 2.90
N PHE A 53 -12.77 -4.39 3.75
CA PHE A 53 -13.92 -4.13 4.63
C PHE A 53 -15.03 -3.30 3.97
N ARG A 54 -14.80 -2.77 2.76
CA ARG A 54 -15.77 -1.98 1.99
C ARG A 54 -16.51 -0.90 2.82
N PRO A 55 -15.81 0.12 3.34
CA PRO A 55 -16.42 1.13 4.19
C PRO A 55 -17.55 1.88 3.47
N GLY A 56 -18.62 2.21 4.20
CA GLY A 56 -19.84 2.79 3.62
C GLY A 56 -19.67 4.20 3.03
N SER A 57 -18.70 4.98 3.49
CA SER A 57 -18.44 6.35 2.98
C SER A 57 -17.00 6.55 2.52
N SER A 58 -16.82 7.44 1.53
CA SER A 58 -15.50 7.74 0.96
C SER A 58 -14.59 8.42 1.96
N SER A 59 -15.13 9.35 2.76
CA SER A 59 -14.35 10.07 3.78
C SER A 59 -13.88 9.10 4.88
N LEU A 60 -14.74 8.17 5.31
CA LEU A 60 -14.37 7.14 6.27
C LEU A 60 -13.29 6.22 5.70
N THR A 61 -13.40 5.85 4.42
CA THR A 61 -12.38 5.01 3.76
C THR A 61 -11.00 5.66 3.81
N TRP A 62 -10.89 6.92 3.41
CA TRP A 62 -9.61 7.63 3.44
C TRP A 62 -9.06 7.84 4.85
N ALA A 63 -9.93 8.18 5.81
CA ALA A 63 -9.55 8.31 7.21
C ALA A 63 -8.99 6.99 7.76
N LEU A 64 -9.67 5.86 7.50
CA LEU A 64 -9.23 4.54 7.90
C LEU A 64 -7.92 4.13 7.22
N VAL A 65 -7.75 4.45 5.93
CA VAL A 65 -6.52 4.15 5.19
C VAL A 65 -5.32 4.85 5.82
N ILE A 66 -5.42 6.15 6.07
CA ILE A 66 -4.32 6.92 6.67
C ILE A 66 -4.04 6.41 8.09
N ALA A 67 -5.09 6.22 8.90
CA ALA A 67 -4.94 5.74 10.27
C ALA A 67 -4.31 4.33 10.33
N ALA A 68 -4.78 3.40 9.49
CA ALA A 68 -4.26 2.05 9.44
C ALA A 68 -2.81 2.00 8.93
N SER A 69 -2.48 2.78 7.91
CA SER A 69 -1.10 2.92 7.42
C SER A 69 -0.14 3.35 8.53
N VAL A 70 -0.46 4.46 9.21
CA VAL A 70 0.36 4.99 10.31
C VAL A 70 0.46 3.95 11.45
N ALA A 71 -0.63 3.29 11.80
CA ALA A 71 -0.62 2.26 12.84
C ALA A 71 0.27 1.06 12.45
N ILE A 72 0.19 0.57 11.22
CA ILE A 72 1.02 -0.54 10.72
C ILE A 72 2.50 -0.16 10.73
N ASP A 73 2.85 1.04 10.27
CA ASP A 73 4.23 1.52 10.26
C ASP A 73 4.80 1.66 11.68
N LEU A 74 4.00 2.19 12.63
CA LEU A 74 4.40 2.29 14.03
C LEU A 74 4.60 0.92 14.67
N LEU A 75 3.72 -0.05 14.40
CA LEU A 75 3.88 -1.42 14.88
C LEU A 75 5.12 -2.08 14.28
N GLY A 76 5.40 -1.86 12.99
CA GLY A 76 6.63 -2.31 12.34
C GLY A 76 7.89 -1.73 12.99
N ALA A 77 7.88 -0.42 13.26
CA ALA A 77 8.98 0.25 13.95
C ALA A 77 9.18 -0.28 15.38
N GLN A 78 8.09 -0.46 16.14
CA GLN A 78 8.14 -1.03 17.49
C GLN A 78 8.67 -2.47 17.49
N LEU A 79 8.22 -3.30 16.54
CA LEU A 79 8.73 -4.67 16.38
C LEU A 79 10.24 -4.68 16.09
N MET A 80 10.72 -3.78 15.24
CA MET A 80 12.16 -3.66 14.98
C MET A 80 12.95 -3.24 16.22
N LEU A 81 12.39 -2.37 17.06
CA LEU A 81 13.01 -1.97 18.32
C LEU A 81 13.06 -3.11 19.35
N LEU A 82 12.02 -3.96 19.39
CA LEU A 82 11.95 -5.10 20.31
C LEU A 82 12.78 -6.31 19.85
N THR A 83 13.03 -6.44 18.55
CA THR A 83 13.72 -7.58 17.96
C THR A 83 15.13 -7.22 17.52
N THR A 84 15.31 -6.81 16.27
CA THR A 84 16.57 -6.35 15.71
C THR A 84 16.30 -5.25 14.71
N TRP A 85 17.04 -4.15 14.84
CA TRP A 85 16.93 -3.00 13.95
C TRP A 85 17.41 -3.35 12.53
N ARG A 86 16.49 -3.80 11.67
CA ARG A 86 16.76 -4.16 10.26
C ARG A 86 15.79 -3.43 9.31
N PRO A 87 15.91 -2.09 9.17
CA PRO A 87 14.98 -1.27 8.38
C PRO A 87 14.88 -1.70 6.92
N ALA A 88 15.99 -2.13 6.30
CA ALA A 88 15.99 -2.62 4.93
C ALA A 88 15.06 -3.84 4.77
N LEU A 89 15.17 -4.83 5.66
CA LEU A 89 14.32 -6.03 5.61
C LEU A 89 12.84 -5.70 5.89
N ALA A 90 12.57 -4.83 6.86
CA ALA A 90 11.20 -4.39 7.13
C ALA A 90 10.57 -3.69 5.92
N SER A 91 11.33 -2.85 5.22
CA SER A 91 10.86 -2.16 4.01
C SER A 91 10.58 -3.12 2.85
N VAL A 92 11.46 -4.10 2.62
CA VAL A 92 11.24 -5.15 1.60
C VAL A 92 10.01 -5.99 1.94
N PHE A 93 9.84 -6.37 3.20
CA PHE A 93 8.68 -7.12 3.66
C PHE A 93 7.38 -6.35 3.40
N ALA A 94 7.33 -5.08 3.81
CA ALA A 94 6.16 -4.22 3.58
C ALA A 94 5.85 -4.08 2.08
N LEU A 95 6.86 -3.85 1.24
CA LEU A 95 6.71 -3.75 -0.21
C LEU A 95 6.11 -5.02 -0.81
N VAL A 96 6.65 -6.19 -0.46
CA VAL A 96 6.18 -7.49 -0.98
C VAL A 96 4.75 -7.76 -0.54
N VAL A 97 4.44 -7.61 0.75
CA VAL A 97 3.09 -7.85 1.28
C VAL A 97 2.07 -6.93 0.63
N CYS A 98 2.37 -5.63 0.55
CA CYS A 98 1.48 -4.66 -0.08
C CYS A 98 1.28 -4.94 -1.57
N ALA A 99 2.35 -5.27 -2.31
CA ALA A 99 2.26 -5.61 -3.72
C ALA A 99 1.36 -6.83 -3.98
N VAL A 100 1.48 -7.87 -3.15
CA VAL A 100 0.64 -9.07 -3.23
C VAL A 100 -0.83 -8.73 -2.97
N LEU A 101 -1.11 -8.01 -1.88
CA LEU A 101 -2.49 -7.64 -1.52
C LEU A 101 -3.14 -6.75 -2.59
N LEU A 102 -2.45 -5.71 -3.04
CA LEU A 102 -2.94 -4.82 -4.11
C LEU A 102 -3.11 -5.56 -5.44
N GLY A 103 -2.17 -6.44 -5.79
CA GLY A 103 -2.27 -7.29 -6.96
C GLY A 103 -3.49 -8.22 -6.91
N PHE A 104 -3.74 -8.83 -5.75
CA PHE A 104 -4.92 -9.65 -5.51
C PHE A 104 -6.22 -8.85 -5.68
N HIS A 105 -6.31 -7.63 -5.12
CA HIS A 105 -7.45 -6.72 -5.33
C HIS A 105 -7.69 -6.40 -6.80
N LEU A 106 -6.64 -6.11 -7.57
CA LEU A 106 -6.78 -5.81 -9.00
C LEU A 106 -7.23 -7.03 -9.81
N VAL A 107 -6.68 -8.20 -9.55
CA VAL A 107 -7.05 -9.44 -10.25
C VAL A 107 -8.50 -9.80 -9.95
N THR A 108 -8.92 -9.73 -8.68
CA THR A 108 -10.30 -10.03 -8.28
C THR A 108 -11.30 -9.02 -8.87
N ALA A 109 -10.99 -7.72 -8.86
CA ALA A 109 -11.82 -6.70 -9.48
C ALA A 109 -11.96 -6.89 -11.00
N ARG A 110 -10.87 -7.25 -11.70
CA ARG A 110 -10.88 -7.53 -13.14
C ARG A 110 -11.71 -8.77 -13.48
N ARG A 111 -11.59 -9.84 -12.68
CA ARG A 111 -12.40 -11.06 -12.85
C ARG A 111 -13.89 -10.78 -12.68
N ALA A 112 -14.27 -9.99 -11.68
CA ALA A 112 -15.66 -9.60 -11.48
C ALA A 112 -16.21 -8.77 -12.65
N ALA A 113 -15.39 -7.95 -13.31
CA ALA A 113 -15.81 -7.18 -14.47
C ALA A 113 -15.94 -8.03 -15.76
N GLY A 114 -15.13 -9.09 -15.91
CA GLY A 114 -15.13 -9.95 -17.10
C GLY A 114 -16.17 -11.08 -17.11
N GLY A 115 -16.75 -11.43 -15.95
CA GLY A 115 -17.78 -12.49 -15.84
C GLY A 115 -19.20 -12.07 -16.25
N HIS A 116 -19.38 -10.84 -16.76
CA HIS A 116 -20.66 -10.29 -17.21
C HIS A 116 -20.74 -10.07 -18.73
N ALA A 117 -19.77 -10.61 -19.49
CA ALA A 117 -19.73 -10.61 -20.95
C ALA A 117 -19.99 -12.02 -21.48
#